data_AF-A0A2G4YPP0-F1
#
_entry.id   AF-A0A2G4YPP0-F1
#
_cell.length_a   1.000
_cell.length_b   1.000
_cell.length_c   1.000
_cell.angle_alpha   90.00
_cell.angle_beta   90.00
_cell.angle_gamma   90.00
#
_symmetry.space_group_name_H-M   'P 1'
#
loop_
_entity.id
_entity.type
_entity.pdbx_description
1 polymer ?
#
loop_
_entity_poly.entity_id
_entity_poly.type
_entity_poly.pdbx_seq_one_letter_code
_entity_poly.pdbx_strand_id
1 'polypeptide(L)'
;MRRYKKNKVKSPSVRLRYPLTKSISLVGLMGSGKTTVGVRLARKLGVAFVDSDAEIEVAAGHTVSEIFEKFGEDDFRNGERKVIDRLISDKPMVLGTGGGAFMDRDTRKNLKDRTITVWLKANIDLLVERTSRRDTRPLLRAGNPEKILRDLAKKRYPIYGQADITVETGVGPHEKVVNDIIAKLNDYLAAEKHQQDPNGPRNTPQKVRQKHTRRYPPKKVRPQRSPVEKSPGKEA
;
A
#
# COMPACT_ATOMS: atom_id res chain seq x y z
N MET A 1 -30.24 -23.04 -16.63
CA MET A 1 -28.97 -22.85 -15.87
C MET A 1 -28.89 -21.43 -15.31
N ARG A 2 -29.08 -21.22 -14.00
CA ARG A 2 -28.95 -19.90 -13.35
C ARG A 2 -27.48 -19.60 -13.06
N ARG A 3 -26.92 -18.56 -13.67
CA ARG A 3 -25.57 -18.05 -13.37
C ARG A 3 -25.57 -17.40 -11.98
N TYR A 4 -24.85 -18.00 -11.03
CA TYR A 4 -24.57 -17.39 -9.72
C TYR A 4 -23.67 -16.16 -9.92
N LYS A 5 -24.22 -14.96 -9.76
CA LYS A 5 -23.42 -13.73 -9.58
C LYS A 5 -22.77 -13.80 -8.20
N LYS A 6 -21.44 -14.04 -8.14
CA LYS A 6 -20.65 -13.84 -6.93
C LYS A 6 -20.72 -12.36 -6.52
N ASN A 7 -21.52 -12.05 -5.51
CA ASN A 7 -21.47 -10.76 -4.84
C ASN A 7 -20.10 -10.62 -4.17
N LYS A 8 -19.21 -9.84 -4.77
CA LYS A 8 -17.98 -9.40 -4.10
C LYS A 8 -18.39 -8.49 -2.94
N VAL A 9 -18.39 -9.03 -1.72
CA VAL A 9 -18.46 -8.22 -0.50
C VAL A 9 -17.31 -7.22 -0.55
N LYS A 10 -17.61 -5.95 -0.79
CA LYS A 10 -16.62 -4.87 -0.69
C LYS A 10 -16.24 -4.78 0.79
N SER A 11 -15.02 -5.19 1.14
CA SER A 11 -14.46 -4.94 2.46
C SER A 11 -14.55 -3.43 2.74
N PRO A 12 -15.02 -3.00 3.93
CA PRO A 12 -15.07 -1.58 4.27
C PRO A 12 -13.69 -0.95 4.06
N SER A 13 -13.64 0.14 3.29
CA SER A 13 -12.38 0.76 2.93
C SER A 13 -11.75 1.42 4.15
N VAL A 14 -10.63 0.87 4.61
CA VAL A 14 -9.82 1.48 5.68
C VAL A 14 -9.26 2.80 5.15
N ARG A 15 -9.43 3.88 5.93
CA ARG A 15 -8.90 5.21 5.63
C ARG A 15 -7.83 5.58 6.66
N LEU A 16 -6.86 6.38 6.24
CA LEU A 16 -5.90 6.99 7.16
C LEU A 16 -6.64 8.02 8.04
N ARG A 17 -6.41 7.98 9.35
CA ARG A 17 -7.09 8.80 10.36
C ARG A 17 -6.26 10.00 10.80
N TYR A 18 -4.98 10.00 10.49
CA TYR A 18 -4.00 11.03 10.86
C TYR A 18 -3.37 11.60 9.59
N PRO A 19 -2.96 12.89 9.59
CA PRO A 19 -2.23 13.45 8.47
C PRO A 19 -0.91 12.70 8.28
N LEU A 20 -0.57 12.41 7.03
CA LEU A 20 0.73 11.86 6.70
C LEU A 20 1.73 13.02 6.65
N THR A 21 2.69 13.05 7.58
CA THR A 21 3.71 14.11 7.67
C THR A 21 5.09 13.63 7.19
N LYS A 22 5.31 12.32 7.16
CA LYS A 22 6.52 11.68 6.64
C LYS A 22 6.18 10.80 5.43
N SER A 23 7.14 10.62 4.53
CA SER A 23 7.02 9.64 3.45
C SER A 23 6.93 8.21 4.01
N ILE A 24 6.44 7.28 3.20
CA ILE A 24 6.37 5.85 3.53
C ILE A 24 7.37 5.11 2.64
N SER A 25 8.32 4.40 3.23
CA SER A 25 9.31 3.61 2.47
C SER A 25 8.96 2.13 2.52
N LEU A 26 8.68 1.54 1.37
CA LEU A 26 8.39 0.11 1.24
C LEU A 26 9.68 -0.67 1.05
N VAL A 27 9.98 -1.57 1.99
CA VAL A 27 11.18 -2.43 1.96
C VAL A 27 10.79 -3.91 1.85
N GLY A 28 11.72 -4.73 1.36
CA GLY A 28 11.55 -6.18 1.28
C GLY A 28 12.16 -6.77 0.02
N LEU A 29 12.16 -8.10 -0.07
CA LEU A 29 12.74 -8.82 -1.20
C LEU A 29 12.06 -8.50 -2.53
N MET A 30 12.75 -8.80 -3.62
CA MET A 30 12.14 -8.87 -4.94
C MET A 30 10.90 -9.77 -4.94
N GLY A 31 9.87 -9.41 -5.72
CA GLY A 31 8.61 -10.17 -5.76
C GLY A 31 7.65 -9.91 -4.59
N SER A 32 8.07 -9.18 -3.54
CA SER A 32 7.21 -8.87 -2.38
C SER A 32 6.03 -7.95 -2.71
N GLY A 33 6.08 -7.27 -3.87
CA GLY A 33 5.01 -6.42 -4.37
C GLY A 33 5.19 -4.93 -4.12
N LYS A 34 6.39 -4.44 -3.75
CA LYS A 34 6.68 -3.02 -3.48
C LYS A 34 6.08 -2.05 -4.51
N THR A 35 6.38 -2.21 -5.79
CA THR A 35 5.82 -1.34 -6.85
C THR A 35 4.30 -1.48 -6.96
N THR A 36 3.78 -2.71 -6.99
CA THR A 36 2.36 -2.98 -7.19
C THR A 36 1.48 -2.52 -6.02
N VAL A 37 1.93 -2.74 -4.79
CA VAL A 37 1.28 -2.30 -3.55
C VAL A 37 1.50 -0.80 -3.36
N GLY A 38 2.71 -0.29 -3.62
CA GLY A 38 3.07 1.12 -3.46
C GLY A 38 2.24 2.04 -4.34
N VAL A 39 2.08 1.73 -5.63
CA VAL A 39 1.21 2.51 -6.52
C VAL A 39 -0.24 2.58 -6.01
N ARG A 40 -0.76 1.45 -5.50
CA ARG A 40 -2.14 1.40 -4.97
C ARG A 40 -2.28 2.16 -3.65
N LEU A 41 -1.29 2.04 -2.78
CA LEU A 41 -1.22 2.74 -1.51
C LEU A 41 -1.14 4.25 -1.74
N ALA A 42 -0.23 4.71 -2.60
CA ALA A 42 -0.06 6.11 -2.97
C ALA A 42 -1.37 6.72 -3.51
N ARG A 43 -2.02 6.03 -4.45
CA ARG A 43 -3.33 6.43 -4.98
C ARG A 43 -4.39 6.54 -3.89
N LYS A 44 -4.40 5.63 -2.91
CA LYS A 44 -5.38 5.62 -1.82
C LYS A 44 -5.12 6.70 -0.78
N LEU A 45 -3.85 7.08 -0.60
CA LEU A 45 -3.42 8.15 0.30
C LEU A 45 -3.43 9.54 -0.38
N GLY A 46 -3.59 9.61 -1.71
CA GLY A 46 -3.55 10.86 -2.45
C GLY A 46 -2.15 11.46 -2.58
N VAL A 47 -1.10 10.64 -2.54
CA VAL A 47 0.31 11.05 -2.64
C VAL A 47 0.99 10.40 -3.85
N ALA A 48 2.20 10.85 -4.19
CA ALA A 48 2.99 10.26 -5.27
C ALA A 48 3.54 8.88 -4.89
N PHE A 49 3.79 8.04 -5.90
CA PHE A 49 4.63 6.86 -5.78
C PHE A 49 5.92 7.09 -6.56
N VAL A 50 7.06 6.76 -5.95
CA VAL A 50 8.39 6.83 -6.58
C VAL A 50 9.10 5.49 -6.39
N ASP A 51 9.76 4.97 -7.43
CA ASP A 51 10.59 3.76 -7.36
C ASP A 51 12.07 4.17 -7.36
N SER A 52 12.81 3.86 -6.30
CA SER A 52 14.20 4.31 -6.16
C SER A 52 15.09 3.75 -7.27
N ASP A 53 14.85 2.52 -7.70
CA ASP A 53 15.67 1.89 -8.75
C ASP A 53 15.51 2.68 -10.06
N ALA A 54 14.28 3.10 -10.39
CA ALA A 54 14.02 3.93 -11.57
C ALA A 54 14.67 5.32 -11.47
N GLU A 55 14.65 5.94 -10.30
CA GLU A 55 15.29 7.24 -10.08
C GLU A 55 16.83 7.16 -10.15
N ILE A 56 17.42 6.03 -9.72
CA ILE A 56 18.85 5.75 -9.88
C ILE A 56 19.19 5.62 -11.37
N GLU A 57 18.38 4.90 -12.14
CA GLU A 57 18.61 4.74 -13.58
C GLU A 57 18.55 6.08 -14.32
N VAL A 58 17.56 6.92 -13.99
CA VAL A 58 17.43 8.28 -14.54
C VAL A 58 18.65 9.13 -14.17
N ALA A 59 19.11 9.07 -12.92
CA ALA A 59 20.26 9.86 -12.46
C ALA A 59 21.60 9.40 -13.07
N ALA A 60 21.76 8.09 -13.29
CA ALA A 60 22.99 7.50 -13.81
C ALA A 60 23.04 7.45 -15.35
N GLY A 61 21.91 7.57 -16.04
CA GLY A 61 21.82 7.37 -17.49
C GLY A 61 22.07 5.92 -17.92
N HIS A 62 21.97 4.98 -16.99
CA HIS A 62 22.25 3.56 -17.15
C HIS A 62 21.22 2.73 -16.40
N THR A 63 20.85 1.58 -16.94
CA THR A 63 20.02 0.61 -16.21
C THR A 63 20.77 0.11 -14.98
N VAL A 64 20.04 -0.38 -13.96
CA VAL A 64 20.66 -0.98 -12.77
C VAL A 64 21.65 -2.08 -13.17
N SER A 65 21.28 -2.93 -14.14
CA SER A 65 22.16 -4.01 -14.61
C SER A 65 23.49 -3.47 -15.17
N GLU A 66 23.42 -2.44 -16.01
CA GLU A 66 24.62 -1.80 -16.57
C GLU A 66 25.48 -1.11 -15.50
N ILE A 67 24.86 -0.52 -14.46
CA ILE A 67 25.62 0.09 -13.37
C ILE A 67 26.44 -0.97 -12.63
N PHE A 68 25.82 -2.11 -12.30
CA PHE A 68 26.52 -3.22 -11.66
C PHE A 68 27.64 -3.79 -12.53
N GLU A 69 27.42 -3.91 -13.85
CA GLU A 69 28.42 -4.45 -14.79
C GLU A 69 29.61 -3.49 -15.00
N LYS A 70 29.35 -2.18 -15.11
CA LYS A 70 30.37 -1.18 -15.45
C LYS A 70 31.10 -0.63 -14.23
N PHE A 71 30.40 -0.40 -13.12
CA PHE A 71 30.91 0.30 -11.94
C PHE A 71 30.93 -0.57 -10.69
N GLY A 72 30.24 -1.71 -10.70
CA GLY A 72 30.19 -2.62 -9.55
C GLY A 72 29.14 -2.25 -8.51
N GLU A 73 29.01 -3.10 -7.49
CA GLU A 73 27.99 -2.96 -6.46
C GLU A 73 28.25 -1.75 -5.54
N ASP A 74 29.51 -1.44 -5.21
CA ASP A 74 29.83 -0.36 -4.28
C ASP A 74 29.40 1.01 -4.83
N ASP A 75 29.67 1.28 -6.11
CA ASP A 75 29.21 2.49 -6.78
C ASP A 75 27.69 2.55 -6.90
N PHE A 76 27.04 1.41 -7.20
CA PHE A 76 25.58 1.34 -7.16
C PHE A 76 25.03 1.70 -5.77
N ARG A 77 25.61 1.18 -4.69
CA ARG A 77 25.17 1.45 -3.31
C ARG A 77 25.40 2.91 -2.92
N ASN A 78 26.53 3.48 -3.32
CA ASN A 78 26.81 4.90 -3.12
C ASN A 78 25.80 5.80 -3.86
N GLY A 79 25.46 5.46 -5.11
CA GLY A 79 24.43 6.13 -5.89
C GLY A 79 23.03 5.98 -5.28
N GLU A 80 22.64 4.76 -4.90
CA GLU A 80 21.38 4.43 -4.24
C GLU A 80 21.17 5.28 -2.98
N ARG A 81 22.20 5.40 -2.15
CA ARG A 81 22.17 6.22 -0.93
C ARG A 81 21.89 7.69 -1.23
N LYS A 82 22.62 8.28 -2.18
CA LYS A 82 22.48 9.70 -2.57
C LYS A 82 21.09 9.98 -3.16
N VAL A 83 20.60 9.09 -4.01
CA VAL A 83 19.28 9.23 -4.65
C VAL A 83 18.18 9.13 -3.60
N ILE A 84 18.22 8.13 -2.72
CA ILE A 84 17.23 7.99 -1.63
C ILE A 84 17.22 9.24 -0.74
N ASP A 85 18.38 9.77 -0.38
CA ASP A 85 18.48 10.96 0.46
C ASP A 85 17.83 12.21 -0.19
N ARG A 86 18.03 12.38 -1.50
CA ARG A 86 17.40 13.45 -2.30
C ARG A 86 15.89 13.29 -2.44
N LEU A 87 15.40 12.05 -2.57
CA LEU A 87 13.98 11.78 -2.77
C LEU A 87 13.15 12.05 -1.52
N ILE A 88 13.73 11.83 -0.34
CA ILE A 88 13.05 12.13 0.92
C ILE A 88 12.98 13.66 1.09
N SER A 89 11.80 14.21 0.85
CA SER A 89 11.49 15.65 0.93
C SER A 89 10.34 15.92 1.89
N ASP A 90 10.02 17.20 2.12
CA ASP A 90 8.93 17.63 3.01
C ASP A 90 7.54 17.22 2.50
N LYS A 91 7.40 16.95 1.19
CA LYS A 91 6.14 16.47 0.62
C LYS A 91 6.06 14.95 0.75
N PRO A 92 5.10 14.39 1.51
CA PRO A 92 4.98 12.96 1.70
C PRO A 92 4.72 12.21 0.40
N MET A 93 5.39 11.08 0.23
CA MET A 93 5.21 10.15 -0.87
C MET A 93 5.28 8.69 -0.39
N VAL A 94 4.95 7.74 -1.27
CA VAL A 94 5.29 6.33 -1.10
C VAL A 94 6.53 6.02 -1.94
N LEU A 95 7.63 5.68 -1.28
CA LEU A 95 8.89 5.30 -1.90
C LEU A 95 9.02 3.77 -1.94
N GLY A 96 9.05 3.16 -3.12
CA GLY A 96 9.46 1.77 -3.29
C GLY A 96 10.98 1.69 -3.37
N THR A 97 11.63 0.98 -2.45
CA THR A 97 13.09 0.86 -2.47
C THR A 97 13.58 -0.35 -3.26
N GLY A 98 14.82 -0.31 -3.72
CA GLY A 98 15.56 -1.48 -4.15
C GLY A 98 15.61 -2.57 -3.06
N GLY A 99 15.75 -3.82 -3.47
CA GLY A 99 15.80 -4.94 -2.51
C GLY A 99 17.03 -4.90 -1.59
N GLY A 100 18.10 -4.21 -1.99
CA GLY A 100 19.32 -4.08 -1.19
C GLY A 100 19.37 -2.83 -0.30
N ALA A 101 18.60 -1.77 -0.63
CA ALA A 101 18.66 -0.47 0.05
C ALA A 101 18.68 -0.53 1.58
N PHE A 102 17.77 -1.32 2.18
CA PHE A 102 17.65 -1.39 3.64
C PHE A 102 18.78 -2.21 4.33
N MET A 103 19.63 -2.88 3.55
CA MET A 103 20.79 -3.61 4.08
C MET A 103 21.93 -2.69 4.44
N ASP A 104 22.12 -1.63 3.65
CA ASP A 104 23.08 -0.58 3.93
C ASP A 104 22.71 0.15 5.23
N ARG A 105 23.68 0.28 6.14
CA ARG A 105 23.43 0.79 7.50
C ARG A 105 22.97 2.24 7.48
N ASP A 106 23.59 3.07 6.67
CA ASP A 106 23.33 4.51 6.68
C ASP A 106 22.06 4.83 5.89
N THR A 107 21.81 4.15 4.77
CA THR A 107 20.51 4.18 4.09
C THR A 107 19.38 3.73 5.02
N ARG A 108 19.57 2.63 5.76
CA ARG A 108 18.57 2.16 6.75
C ARG A 108 18.32 3.21 7.83
N LYS A 109 19.36 3.81 8.40
CA LYS A 109 19.23 4.88 9.38
C LYS A 109 18.44 6.06 8.82
N ASN A 110 18.81 6.53 7.63
CA ASN A 110 18.16 7.66 6.96
C ASN A 110 16.66 7.41 6.72
N LEU A 111 16.32 6.22 6.22
CA LEU A 111 14.93 5.81 6.01
C LEU A 111 14.15 5.77 7.32
N LYS A 112 14.69 5.18 8.39
CA LYS A 112 14.03 5.11 9.69
C LYS A 112 13.82 6.47 10.34
N ASP A 113 14.75 7.40 10.16
CA ASP A 113 14.66 8.72 10.80
C ASP A 113 13.65 9.62 10.07
N ARG A 114 13.62 9.57 8.73
CA ARG A 114 12.91 10.55 7.89
C ARG A 114 11.64 10.01 7.23
N THR A 115 11.39 8.70 7.28
CA THR A 115 10.20 8.05 6.70
C THR A 115 9.58 7.09 7.69
N ILE A 116 8.40 6.56 7.35
CA ILE A 116 7.79 5.42 8.05
C ILE A 116 8.11 4.18 7.21
N THR A 117 8.94 3.29 7.75
CA THR A 117 9.42 2.11 7.02
C THR A 117 8.44 0.95 7.14
N VAL A 118 8.01 0.41 6.00
CA VAL A 118 7.04 -0.70 5.92
C VAL A 118 7.69 -1.89 5.21
N TRP A 119 7.96 -2.94 5.96
CA TRP A 119 8.41 -4.21 5.42
C TRP A 119 7.25 -5.02 4.86
N LEU A 120 7.29 -5.28 3.56
CA LEU A 120 6.42 -6.24 2.88
C LEU A 120 7.02 -7.65 2.98
N LYS A 121 6.60 -8.41 3.99
CA LYS A 121 7.07 -9.77 4.27
C LYS A 121 6.27 -10.79 3.47
N ALA A 122 6.88 -11.39 2.46
CA ALA A 122 6.27 -12.46 1.66
C ALA A 122 6.82 -13.83 2.06
N ASN A 123 6.03 -14.90 1.90
CA ASN A 123 6.58 -16.26 1.91
C ASN A 123 7.55 -16.44 0.71
N ILE A 124 8.67 -17.10 0.94
CA ILE A 124 9.67 -17.45 -0.08
C ILE A 124 9.05 -18.18 -1.26
N ASP A 125 8.17 -19.15 -1.04
CA ASP A 125 7.60 -19.94 -2.13
C ASP A 125 6.79 -19.03 -3.08
N LEU A 126 6.09 -18.04 -2.52
CA LEU A 126 5.40 -16.99 -3.28
C LEU A 126 6.37 -16.05 -4.00
N LEU A 127 7.52 -15.74 -3.39
CA LEU A 127 8.54 -14.94 -4.05
C LEU A 127 9.10 -15.67 -5.27
N VAL A 128 9.44 -16.95 -5.12
CA VAL A 128 9.92 -17.82 -6.21
C VAL A 128 8.92 -17.84 -7.36
N GLU A 129 7.64 -18.11 -7.06
CA GLU A 129 6.55 -18.12 -8.05
C GLU A 129 6.41 -16.78 -8.79
N ARG A 130 6.54 -15.66 -8.08
CA ARG A 130 6.42 -14.32 -8.67
C ARG A 130 7.63 -13.92 -9.48
N THR A 131 8.82 -14.33 -9.07
CA THR A 131 10.07 -13.98 -9.75
C THR A 131 10.32 -14.85 -10.97
N SER A 132 9.88 -16.12 -10.99
CA SER A 132 10.04 -17.00 -12.15
C SER A 132 9.27 -16.51 -13.38
N ARG A 133 8.19 -15.74 -13.17
CA ARG A 133 7.39 -15.14 -14.26
C ARG A 133 8.01 -13.88 -14.86
N ARG A 134 9.16 -13.39 -14.35
CA ARG A 134 9.81 -12.17 -14.84
C ARG A 134 11.28 -12.42 -15.11
N ASP A 135 11.66 -12.33 -16.39
CA ASP A 135 13.02 -12.62 -16.87
C ASP A 135 14.05 -11.53 -16.50
N THR A 136 13.63 -10.37 -15.98
CA THR A 136 14.47 -9.16 -15.89
C THR A 136 15.40 -9.09 -14.66
N ARG A 137 15.75 -10.20 -14.00
CA ARG A 137 16.54 -10.16 -12.75
C ARG A 137 17.87 -10.92 -12.88
N PRO A 138 18.98 -10.22 -13.20
CA PRO A 138 20.31 -10.82 -13.35
C PRO A 138 20.72 -11.72 -12.17
N LEU A 139 20.41 -11.29 -10.94
CA LEU A 139 20.76 -12.02 -9.71
C LEU A 139 20.09 -13.40 -9.58
N LEU A 140 18.96 -13.64 -10.25
CA LEU A 140 18.29 -14.96 -10.24
C LEU A 140 18.69 -15.86 -11.41
N ARG A 141 19.41 -15.34 -12.40
CA ARG A 141 19.88 -16.12 -13.56
C ARG A 141 21.14 -16.94 -13.26
N ALA A 142 21.88 -16.57 -12.21
CA ALA A 142 23.17 -17.17 -11.85
C ALA A 142 23.06 -18.53 -11.11
N GLY A 143 21.87 -19.12 -10.97
CA GLY A 143 21.70 -20.41 -10.29
C GLY A 143 20.25 -20.75 -9.99
N ASN A 144 20.02 -21.62 -9.00
CA ASN A 144 18.67 -21.99 -8.57
C ASN A 144 17.98 -20.80 -7.87
N PRO A 145 16.90 -20.21 -8.44
CA PRO A 145 16.25 -19.02 -7.90
C PRO A 145 15.69 -19.22 -6.49
N GLU A 146 15.19 -20.42 -6.17
CA GLU A 146 14.68 -20.74 -4.84
C GLU A 146 15.80 -20.68 -3.81
N LYS A 147 16.93 -21.34 -4.09
CA LYS A 147 18.09 -21.32 -3.19
C LYS A 147 18.57 -19.89 -2.95
N ILE A 148 18.71 -19.11 -4.02
CA ILE A 148 19.13 -17.70 -3.94
C ILE A 148 18.16 -16.88 -3.09
N LEU A 149 16.85 -17.02 -3.30
CA LEU A 149 15.85 -16.29 -2.51
C LEU A 149 15.84 -16.73 -1.03
N ARG A 150 16.02 -18.01 -0.74
CA ARG A 150 16.17 -18.53 0.64
C ARG A 150 17.41 -17.95 1.32
N ASP A 151 18.55 -17.92 0.63
CA ASP A 151 19.80 -17.37 1.14
C ASP A 151 19.70 -15.85 1.39
N LEU A 152 19.10 -15.13 0.45
CA LEU A 152 18.80 -13.70 0.62
C LEU A 152 17.87 -13.47 1.81
N ALA A 153 16.82 -14.26 1.97
CA ALA A 153 15.90 -14.11 3.09
C ALA A 153 16.57 -14.35 4.43
N LYS A 154 17.38 -15.41 4.55
CA LYS A 154 18.16 -15.72 5.76
C LYS A 154 19.03 -14.53 6.18
N LYS A 155 19.66 -13.86 5.22
CA LYS A 155 20.50 -12.67 5.46
C LYS A 155 19.69 -11.40 5.72
N ARG A 156 18.62 -11.17 4.96
CA ARG A 156 17.94 -9.87 4.90
C ARG A 156 16.74 -9.76 5.84
N TYR A 157 16.06 -10.85 6.20
CA TYR A 157 14.87 -10.79 7.07
C TYR A 157 15.16 -10.25 8.48
N PRO A 158 16.26 -10.62 9.15
CA PRO A 158 16.60 -10.02 10.44
C PRO A 158 16.79 -8.49 10.34
N ILE A 159 17.26 -8.00 9.19
CA ILE A 159 17.46 -6.57 8.96
C ILE A 159 16.15 -5.88 8.57
N TYR A 160 15.36 -6.45 7.66
CA TYR A 160 14.03 -5.92 7.33
C TYR A 160 13.08 -5.91 8.53
N GLY A 161 13.24 -6.84 9.48
CA GLY A 161 12.50 -6.87 10.75
C GLY A 161 12.74 -5.66 11.64
N GLN A 162 13.73 -4.82 11.34
CA GLN A 162 13.96 -3.53 12.02
C GLN A 162 13.09 -2.40 11.49
N ALA A 163 12.29 -2.62 10.43
CA ALA A 163 11.34 -1.64 9.92
C ALA A 163 10.24 -1.34 10.95
N ASP A 164 9.69 -0.14 10.90
CA ASP A 164 8.70 0.37 11.88
C ASP A 164 7.41 -0.44 11.82
N ILE A 165 7.02 -0.87 10.61
CA ILE A 165 5.82 -1.65 10.36
C ILE A 165 6.18 -2.88 9.52
N THR A 166 5.66 -4.04 9.92
CA THR A 166 5.70 -5.26 9.10
C THR A 166 4.31 -5.63 8.60
N VAL A 167 4.14 -5.88 7.30
CA VAL A 167 2.90 -6.39 6.71
C VAL A 167 3.18 -7.64 5.91
N GLU A 168 2.43 -8.71 6.20
CA GLU A 168 2.52 -9.95 5.44
C GLU A 168 1.86 -9.81 4.07
N THR A 169 2.57 -10.23 3.02
CA THR A 169 2.05 -10.28 1.67
C THR A 169 1.89 -11.73 1.24
N GLY A 170 0.65 -12.12 0.97
CA GLY A 170 0.29 -13.48 0.62
C GLY A 170 -0.36 -13.61 -0.76
N VAL A 171 -0.91 -14.79 -1.00
CA VAL A 171 -1.82 -15.05 -2.12
C VAL A 171 -3.14 -14.33 -1.84
N GLY A 172 -3.61 -13.54 -2.81
CA GLY A 172 -4.86 -12.79 -2.68
C GLY A 172 -4.78 -11.37 -3.25
N PRO A 173 -5.85 -10.58 -3.10
CA PRO A 173 -5.91 -9.25 -3.68
C PRO A 173 -4.92 -8.28 -3.02
N HIS A 174 -4.16 -7.54 -3.83
CA HIS A 174 -3.27 -6.47 -3.34
C HIS A 174 -4.01 -5.41 -2.50
N GLU A 175 -5.32 -5.23 -2.70
CA GLU A 175 -6.14 -4.32 -1.89
C GLU A 175 -6.17 -4.72 -0.41
N LYS A 176 -6.10 -6.01 -0.09
CA LYS A 176 -6.00 -6.47 1.31
C LYS A 176 -4.70 -5.95 1.94
N VAL A 177 -3.57 -6.15 1.26
CA VAL A 177 -2.26 -5.67 1.72
C VAL A 177 -2.27 -4.16 1.93
N VAL A 178 -2.86 -3.40 0.99
CA VAL A 178 -3.01 -1.94 1.13
C VAL A 178 -3.85 -1.57 2.35
N ASN A 179 -4.97 -2.25 2.59
CA ASN A 179 -5.78 -2.02 3.80
C ASN A 179 -5.02 -2.35 5.09
N ASP A 180 -4.26 -3.44 5.09
CA ASP A 180 -3.45 -3.87 6.24
C ASP A 180 -2.36 -2.83 6.53
N ILE A 181 -1.72 -2.25 5.50
CA ILE A 181 -0.76 -1.14 5.66
C ILE A 181 -1.44 0.08 6.29
N ILE A 182 -2.60 0.51 5.78
CA ILE A 182 -3.29 1.69 6.31
C ILE A 182 -3.75 1.47 7.76
N ALA A 183 -4.21 0.26 8.09
CA ALA A 183 -4.57 -0.09 9.46
C ALA A 183 -3.36 0.07 10.41
N LYS A 184 -2.21 -0.51 10.05
CA LYS A 184 -0.99 -0.38 10.87
C LYS A 184 -0.42 1.03 10.91
N LEU A 185 -0.55 1.81 9.83
CA LEU A 185 -0.18 3.23 9.83
C LEU A 185 -1.03 4.03 10.81
N ASN A 186 -2.33 3.73 10.93
CA ASN A 186 -3.18 4.38 11.94
C ASN A 186 -2.70 4.07 13.36
N ASP A 187 -2.33 2.81 13.64
CA ASP A 187 -1.84 2.40 14.95
C ASP A 187 -0.48 3.07 15.26
N TYR A 188 0.42 3.10 14.27
CA TYR A 188 1.74 3.74 14.37
C TYR A 188 1.63 5.24 14.64
N LEU A 189 0.84 5.97 13.84
CA LEU A 189 0.67 7.42 13.98
C LEU A 189 -0.08 7.80 15.27
N ALA A 190 -0.99 6.95 15.73
CA ALA A 190 -1.63 7.13 17.04
C ALA A 190 -0.59 7.06 18.17
N ALA A 191 0.31 6.07 18.12
CA ALA A 191 1.37 5.90 19.11
C ALA A 191 2.37 7.08 19.10
N GLU A 192 2.81 7.53 17.92
CA GLU A 192 3.70 8.71 17.81
C GLU A 192 3.05 9.97 18.38
N LYS A 193 1.76 10.20 18.10
CA LYS A 193 1.04 11.36 18.64
C LYS A 193 0.97 11.32 20.17
N HIS A 194 0.72 10.15 20.76
CA HIS A 194 0.69 9.99 22.21
C HIS A 194 2.06 10.22 22.87
N GLN A 195 3.15 9.90 22.19
CA GLN A 195 4.51 10.16 22.69
C GLN A 195 4.86 11.64 22.62
N GLN A 196 4.41 12.34 21.58
CA GLN A 196 4.65 13.78 21.39
C GLN A 196 3.79 14.66 22.32
N ASP A 197 2.61 14.18 22.72
CA ASP A 197 1.72 14.86 23.66
C ASP A 197 1.06 13.86 24.63
N PRO A 198 1.75 13.51 25.75
CA PRO A 198 1.25 12.54 26.73
C PRO A 198 -0.03 12.99 27.45
N ASN A 199 -0.28 14.31 27.49
CA ASN A 199 -1.43 14.94 28.17
C ASN A 199 -2.55 15.33 27.20
N GLY A 200 -2.39 15.08 25.90
CA GLY A 200 -3.41 15.34 24.89
C GLY A 200 -4.69 14.51 25.13
N PRO A 201 -5.86 15.01 24.70
CA PRO A 201 -7.12 14.29 24.88
C PRO A 201 -7.03 12.91 24.22
N ARG A 202 -7.17 11.84 25.02
CA ARG A 202 -7.23 10.46 24.52
C ARG A 202 -8.42 10.34 23.57
N ASN A 203 -8.15 10.26 22.26
CA ASN A 203 -9.17 10.01 21.26
C ASN A 203 -9.67 8.57 21.42
N THR A 204 -10.61 8.35 22.33
CA THR A 204 -11.39 7.11 22.38
C THR A 204 -12.08 6.92 21.03
N PRO A 205 -11.95 5.75 20.39
CA PRO A 205 -12.68 5.48 19.15
C PRO A 205 -14.17 5.67 19.43
N GLN A 206 -14.79 6.66 18.78
CA GLN A 206 -16.23 6.90 18.85
C GLN A 206 -16.93 5.58 18.51
N LYS A 207 -17.61 5.00 19.52
CA LYS A 207 -18.55 3.90 19.31
C LYS A 207 -19.46 4.33 18.17
N VAL A 208 -19.53 3.50 17.13
CA VAL A 208 -20.47 3.66 16.02
C VAL A 208 -21.86 3.79 16.63
N ARG A 209 -22.38 5.02 16.69
CA ARG A 209 -23.76 5.29 17.07
C ARG A 209 -24.61 4.58 16.01
N GLN A 210 -25.21 3.45 16.40
CA GLN A 210 -26.24 2.79 15.58
C GLN A 210 -27.31 3.83 15.32
N LYS A 211 -27.46 4.25 14.06
CA LYS A 211 -28.57 5.10 13.64
C LYS A 211 -29.84 4.25 13.81
N HIS A 212 -30.63 4.56 14.84
CA HIS A 212 -32.02 4.12 14.89
C HIS A 212 -32.70 4.54 13.59
N THR A 213 -33.16 3.54 12.85
CA THR A 213 -33.97 3.72 11.66
C THR A 213 -35.27 4.39 12.07
N ARG A 214 -35.46 5.66 11.69
CA ARG A 214 -36.77 6.30 11.70
C ARG A 214 -37.68 5.50 10.76
N ARG A 215 -38.63 4.76 11.33
CA ARG A 215 -39.76 4.17 10.61
C ARG A 215 -40.56 5.30 9.96
N TYR A 216 -40.65 5.32 8.64
CA TYR A 216 -41.62 6.13 7.93
C TYR A 216 -43.02 5.54 8.17
N PRO A 217 -44.06 6.35 8.45
CA PRO A 217 -45.43 5.85 8.51
C PRO A 217 -45.97 5.54 7.10
N PRO A 218 -46.88 4.56 6.96
CA PRO A 218 -47.42 4.16 5.67
C PRO A 218 -48.27 5.27 5.03
N LYS A 219 -48.14 5.45 3.71
CA LYS A 219 -48.92 6.38 2.90
C LYS A 219 -50.42 6.03 2.97
N LYS A 220 -51.26 6.99 3.36
CA LYS A 220 -52.72 6.88 3.26
C LYS A 220 -53.12 6.78 1.78
N VAL A 221 -53.81 5.69 1.44
CA VAL A 221 -54.44 5.46 0.13
C VAL A 221 -55.62 6.45 0.01
N ARG A 222 -55.64 7.26 -1.05
CA ARG A 222 -56.80 8.10 -1.40
C ARG A 222 -57.87 7.24 -2.07
N PRO A 223 -59.16 7.38 -1.73
CA PRO A 223 -60.23 6.66 -2.42
C PRO A 223 -60.42 7.21 -3.84
N GLN A 224 -60.63 6.27 -4.78
CA GLN A 224 -60.93 6.54 -6.18
C GLN A 224 -62.32 7.20 -6.29
N ARG A 225 -62.42 8.27 -7.10
CA ARG A 225 -63.71 8.86 -7.48
C ARG A 225 -64.27 8.07 -8.67
N SER A 226 -65.52 7.65 -8.56
CA SER A 226 -66.29 6.97 -9.61
C SER A 226 -66.51 7.88 -10.83
N PRO A 227 -66.66 7.33 -12.05
CA PRO A 227 -66.90 8.13 -13.26
C PRO A 227 -68.32 8.68 -13.30
N VAL A 228 -68.46 9.93 -13.76
CA VAL A 228 -69.73 10.62 -14.01
C VAL A 228 -70.29 10.16 -15.36
N GLU A 229 -71.52 9.65 -15.36
CA GLU A 229 -72.34 9.37 -16.55
C GLU A 229 -72.67 10.67 -17.31
N LYS A 230 -72.42 10.68 -18.62
CA LYS A 230 -72.92 11.71 -19.54
C LYS A 230 -74.28 11.27 -20.07
N SER A 231 -75.31 12.04 -19.76
CA SER A 231 -76.60 11.98 -20.47
C SER A 231 -76.67 13.08 -21.56
N PRO A 232 -77.47 12.90 -22.63
CA PRO A 232 -77.33 13.65 -23.87
C PRO A 232 -78.32 14.82 -24.04
N GLY A 233 -77.90 15.85 -24.78
CA GLY A 233 -78.75 16.47 -25.81
C GLY A 233 -79.24 17.91 -25.62
N LYS A 234 -79.29 18.59 -26.78
CA LYS A 234 -80.09 19.77 -27.22
C LYS A 234 -79.50 21.15 -26.95
N GLU A 235 -78.99 21.83 -28.00
CA GLU A 235 -79.72 22.67 -28.99
C GLU A 235 -80.30 23.94 -28.37
N ALA A 236 -79.57 25.05 -28.48
CA ALA A 236 -79.87 26.24 -29.29
C ALA A 236 -78.77 27.30 -29.05
#